data_AF-A0A257A558-F1
#
_entry.id   AF-A0A257A558-F1
#
_cell.length_a   1.000
_cell.length_b   1.000
_cell.length_c   1.000
_cell.angle_alpha   90.00
_cell.angle_beta   90.00
_cell.angle_gamma   90.00
#
_symmetry.space_group_name_H-M   'P 1'
#
loop_
_entity.id
_entity.type
_entity.pdbx_description
1 polymer ?
#
loop_
_entity_poly.entity_id
_entity_poly.type
_entity_poly.pdbx_seq_one_letter_code
_entity_poly.pdbx_strand_id
1 'polypeptide(L)' 'MEDMAAVLAEILRDVVECRDSLALAFSGGLDSGVLAYLLKDCDVKFYTVGIEGSKDIANAEESARELGIEFE' A
#
# COMPACT_ATOMS: atom_id res chain seq x y z
N MET A 1 10.22 27.43 -0.43
CA MET A 1 10.40 26.09 0.16
C MET A 1 9.66 25.17 -0.78
N GLU A 2 10.36 24.27 -1.45
CA GLU A 2 9.73 23.29 -2.33
C GLU A 2 8.75 22.45 -1.51
N ASP A 3 7.57 22.15 -2.05
CA ASP A 3 6.63 21.27 -1.39
C ASP A 3 7.15 19.83 -1.48
N MET A 4 7.82 19.38 -0.42
CA MET A 4 8.44 18.06 -0.38
C MET A 4 7.45 16.92 -0.58
N ALA A 5 6.17 17.10 -0.19
CA ALA A 5 5.16 16.09 -0.43
C ALA A 5 4.81 16.00 -1.92
N ALA A 6 4.75 17.13 -2.62
CA ALA A 6 4.55 17.16 -4.06
C ALA A 6 5.71 16.47 -4.81
N VAL A 7 6.96 16.77 -4.42
CA VAL A 7 8.16 16.14 -5.00
C VAL A 7 8.16 14.63 -4.77
N LEU A 8 7.85 14.18 -3.55
CA LEU A 8 7.76 12.75 -3.25
C LEU A 8 6.66 12.07 -4.06
N ALA A 9 5.49 12.70 -4.20
CA ALA A 9 4.38 12.15 -4.96
C ALA A 9 4.71 12.02 -6.45
N GLU A 10 5.45 12.97 -7.02
CA GLU A 10 5.94 12.89 -8.40
C GLU A 10 6.89 11.71 -8.58
N ILE A 11 7.91 11.60 -7.72
CA ILE A 11 8.88 10.49 -7.76
C ILE A 11 8.18 9.12 -7.63
N LEU A 12 7.21 8.98 -6.71
CA LEU A 12 6.49 7.73 -6.51
C LEU A 12 5.64 7.36 -7.72
N ARG A 13 4.97 8.33 -8.36
CA ARG A 13 4.17 8.08 -9.58
C ARG A 13 5.03 7.65 -10.77
N ASP A 14 6.26 8.12 -10.85
CA ASP A 14 7.17 7.78 -11.95
C ASP A 14 7.77 6.37 -11.81
N VAL A 15 7.94 5.87 -10.59
CA VAL A 15 8.58 4.55 -10.35
C VAL A 15 7.60 3.42 -10.07
N VAL A 16 6.37 3.74 -9.65
CA VAL A 16 5.32 2.76 -9.36
C VAL A 16 4.45 2.57 -10.61
N GLU A 17 4.51 1.37 -11.18
CA GLU A 17 3.78 1.01 -12.39
C GLU A 17 3.13 -0.36 -12.24
N CYS A 18 2.03 -0.61 -12.95
CA CYS A 18 1.44 -1.95 -13.02
C CYS A 18 2.42 -2.90 -13.75
N ARG A 19 2.61 -4.10 -13.20
CA ARG A 19 3.49 -5.13 -13.76
C ARG A 19 2.79 -6.47 -13.74
N ASP A 20 3.18 -7.37 -14.65
CA ASP A 20 2.76 -8.76 -14.58
C ASP A 20 3.27 -9.41 -13.29
N SER A 21 2.42 -10.15 -12.59
CA SER A 21 2.75 -10.84 -11.33
C SER A 21 3.26 -9.90 -10.22
N LEU A 22 2.49 -8.86 -9.93
CA LEU A 22 2.82 -7.88 -8.89
C LEU A 22 2.30 -8.31 -7.51
N ALA A 23 3.12 -8.14 -6.47
CA ALA A 23 2.73 -8.33 -5.09
C ALA A 23 3.26 -7.18 -4.22
N LEU A 24 2.49 -6.77 -3.20
CA LEU A 24 2.86 -5.73 -2.25
C LEU A 24 2.75 -6.26 -0.81
N ALA A 25 3.82 -6.10 -0.03
CA ALA A 25 3.75 -6.26 1.41
C ALA A 25 2.95 -5.08 2.01
N PHE A 26 1.79 -5.38 2.58
CA PHE A 26 0.81 -4.44 3.06
C PHE A 26 0.63 -4.55 4.58
N SER A 27 1.19 -3.57 5.29
CA SER A 27 1.15 -3.48 6.76
C SER A 27 0.00 -2.64 7.31
N GLY A 28 -0.74 -1.93 6.45
CA GLY A 28 -1.68 -0.89 6.87
C GLY A 28 -1.03 0.42 7.35
N GLY A 29 0.30 0.55 7.21
CA GLY A 29 1.01 1.80 7.51
C GLY A 29 0.89 2.83 6.38
N LEU A 30 1.32 4.06 6.64
CA LEU A 30 1.32 5.14 5.65
C LEU A 30 2.08 4.75 4.36
N ASP A 31 3.29 4.20 4.51
CA ASP A 31 4.16 3.91 3.37
C ASP A 31 3.55 2.85 2.44
N SER A 32 3.15 1.71 3.01
CA SER A 32 2.51 0.63 2.24
C SER A 32 1.11 1.03 1.77
N GLY A 33 0.42 1.90 2.50
CA GLY A 33 -0.88 2.47 2.12
C GLY A 33 -0.79 3.40 0.90
N VAL A 34 0.23 4.25 0.81
CA VAL A 34 0.46 5.09 -0.38
C VAL A 34 0.75 4.22 -1.60
N LEU A 35 1.60 3.21 -1.47
CA LEU A 35 1.87 2.26 -2.55
C LEU A 35 0.61 1.48 -2.95
N ALA A 36 -0.17 1.02 -1.97
CA ALA A 36 -1.42 0.33 -2.22
C ALA A 36 -2.44 1.21 -2.95
N TYR A 37 -2.56 2.48 -2.56
CA TYR A 37 -3.43 3.45 -3.25
C TYR A 37 -3.02 3.65 -4.71
N LEU A 38 -1.71 3.72 -5.00
CA LEU A 38 -1.20 3.89 -6.36
C LEU A 38 -1.38 2.62 -7.22
N LEU A 39 -1.42 1.44 -6.59
CA LEU A 39 -1.47 0.15 -7.27
C LEU A 39 -2.86 -0.52 -7.26
N LYS A 40 -3.85 0.04 -6.57
CA LYS A 40 -5.16 -0.61 -6.34
C LYS A 40 -5.95 -0.97 -7.62
N ASP A 41 -5.66 -0.27 -8.72
CA ASP A 41 -6.28 -0.52 -10.03
C ASP A 41 -5.44 -1.47 -10.92
N CYS A 42 -4.29 -1.94 -10.44
CA CYS A 42 -3.47 -2.96 -11.07
C CYS A 42 -3.89 -4.37 -10.62
N ASP A 43 -3.47 -5.40 -11.36
CA ASP A 43 -3.53 -6.80 -10.90
C ASP A 43 -2.40 -7.06 -9.89
N VAL A 44 -2.64 -6.72 -8.62
CA VAL A 44 -1.67 -6.83 -7.52
C VAL A 44 -2.23 -7.66 -6.38
N LYS A 45 -1.38 -8.53 -5.83
CA LYS A 45 -1.67 -9.24 -4.59
C LYS A 45 -1.12 -8.49 -3.38
N PHE A 46 -1.99 -8.14 -2.45
CA PHE A 46 -1.59 -7.55 -1.18
C PHE A 46 -1.38 -8.66 -0.15
N TYR A 47 -0.26 -8.62 0.57
CA TYR A 47 0.08 -9.59 1.60
C TYR A 47 0.35 -8.92 2.92
N THR A 48 -0.25 -9.39 4.00
CA THR A 48 0.12 -8.98 5.34
C THR A 48 0.75 -10.11 6.13
N VAL A 49 1.57 -9.75 7.12
CA VAL A 49 2.12 -10.71 8.08
C VAL A 49 2.03 -10.12 9.46
N GLY A 50 1.70 -10.95 10.45
CA GLY A 50 1.57 -10.52 11.83
C GLY A 50 1.67 -11.71 12.77
N ILE A 51 1.85 -11.40 14.05
CA ILE A 51 1.84 -12.39 15.13
C ILE A 51 0.43 -12.41 15.74
N GLU A 52 -0.04 -13.57 16.18
CA GLU A 52 -1.33 -13.68 16.87
C GLU A 52 -1.42 -12.69 18.05
N GLY A 53 -2.50 -11.92 18.11
CA GLY A 53 -2.71 -10.87 19.12
C GLY A 53 -1.96 -9.55 18.89
N SER A 54 -1.15 -9.44 17.83
CA SER A 54 -0.55 -8.18 17.41
C SER A 54 -1.56 -7.25 16.73
N LYS A 55 -1.26 -5.96 16.69
CA LYS A 55 -2.10 -4.95 16.02
C LYS A 55 -1.86 -4.89 14.51
N ASP A 56 -0.85 -5.58 14.00
CA ASP A 56 -0.42 -5.45 12.61
C ASP A 56 -1.54 -5.84 11.63
N ILE A 57 -2.21 -6.97 11.89
CA ILE A 57 -3.34 -7.44 11.07
C ILE A 57 -4.53 -6.48 11.17
N ALA A 58 -4.89 -6.03 12.38
CA ALA A 58 -6.02 -5.14 12.59
C ALA A 58 -5.84 -3.78 11.90
N ASN A 59 -4.62 -3.24 11.91
CA ASN A 59 -4.28 -2.01 11.20
C ASN A 59 -4.38 -2.21 9.68
N ALA A 60 -3.86 -3.34 9.16
CA ALA A 60 -3.99 -3.69 7.75
C ALA A 60 -5.47 -3.83 7.33
N GLU A 61 -6.31 -4.48 8.15
CA GLU A 61 -7.76 -4.58 7.91
C GLU A 61 -8.44 -3.22 7.85
N GLU A 62 -8.10 -2.29 8.76
CA GLU A 62 -8.66 -0.95 8.77
C GLU A 62 -8.28 -0.17 7.50
N SER A 63 -7.00 -0.12 7.16
CA SER A 63 -6.52 0.56 5.96
C SER A 63 -7.04 -0.08 4.67
N ALA A 64 -7.15 -1.41 4.62
CA ALA A 64 -7.72 -2.10 3.46
C ALA A 64 -9.17 -1.68 3.21
N ARG A 65 -9.98 -1.55 4.28
CA ARG A 65 -11.37 -1.06 4.18
C ARG A 65 -11.43 0.37 3.66
N GLU A 66 -10.56 1.25 4.13
CA GLU A 66 -10.52 2.65 3.66
C GLU A 66 -10.10 2.77 2.20
N LEU A 67 -9.17 1.93 1.76
CA LEU A 67 -8.65 1.92 0.38
C LEU A 67 -9.53 1.13 -0.59
N GLY A 68 -10.44 0.29 -0.10
CA GLY A 68 -11.31 -0.56 -0.90
C GLY A 68 -10.56 -1.72 -1.57
N ILE A 69 -9.57 -2.28 -0.88
CA ILE A 69 -8.74 -3.42 -1.35
C ILE A 69 -8.94 -4.65 -0.46
N GLU A 70 -8.57 -5.81 -0.97
CA GLU A 70 -8.47 -7.07 -0.22
C GLU A 70 -7.00 -7.49 -0.11
N PHE A 71 -6.63 -8.21 0.95
CA PHE A 71 -5.28 -8.74 1.14
C PHE A 71 -5.32 -10.17 1.67
N GLU A 72 -4.22 -10.89 1.44
CA GLU A 72 -3.94 -12.26 1.92
C GLU A 72 -3.05 -12.24 3.17
#